data_AF-A0A2E2N198-F1
#
_entry.id   AF-A0A2E2N198-F1
#
_cell.length_a   1.000
_cell.length_b   1.000
_cell.length_c   1.000
_cell.angle_alpha   90.00
_cell.angle_beta   90.00
_cell.angle_gamma   90.00
#
_symmetry.space_group_name_H-M   'P 1'
#
loop_
_entity.id
_entity.type
_entity.pdbx_description
1 polymer ?
#
loop_
_entity_poly.entity_id
_entity_poly.type
_entity_poly.pdbx_seq_one_letter_code
_entity_poly.pdbx_strand_id
1 'polypeptide(L)' 'MFRKALLIGLTIILTGCVTTECPTMPAKPTKPTLESIQQTSEGGMILSKDDAQKLGIYILELERGYNI' A
#
# COMPACT_ATOMS: atom_id res chain seq x y z
N MET A 1 7.02 20.79 -47.30
CA MET A 1 5.90 20.15 -46.56
C MET A 1 6.37 19.12 -45.52
N PHE A 2 7.37 18.29 -45.80
CA PHE A 2 7.88 17.23 -44.90
C PHE A 2 8.36 17.69 -43.50
N ARG A 3 8.99 18.87 -43.38
CA ARG A 3 9.50 19.38 -42.10
C ARG A 3 8.41 19.63 -41.05
N LYS A 4 7.20 19.99 -41.49
CA LYS A 4 6.04 20.19 -40.61
C LYS A 4 5.45 18.85 -40.15
N ALA A 5 5.40 17.86 -41.06
CA ALA A 5 4.95 16.51 -40.74
C ALA A 5 5.87 15.82 -39.71
N LEU A 6 7.18 16.04 -39.81
CA LEU A 6 8.16 15.55 -38.84
C LEU A 6 7.94 16.12 -37.43
N LEU A 7 7.69 17.43 -37.33
CA LEU A 7 7.46 18.10 -36.04
C LEU A 7 6.12 17.70 -35.40
N ILE A 8 5.10 17.46 -36.22
CA ILE A 8 3.80 16.94 -35.74
C ILE A 8 3.94 15.49 -35.25
N GLY A 9 4.69 14.64 -35.97
CA GLY A 9 4.96 13.27 -35.52
C GLY A 9 5.74 13.23 -34.19
N LEU A 10 6.74 14.09 -34.04
CA LEU A 10 7.56 14.16 -32.82
C LEU A 10 6.75 14.62 -31.59
N THR A 11 5.83 15.57 -31.77
CA THR A 11 4.99 16.07 -30.68
C THR A 11 3.99 15.01 -30.19
N ILE A 12 3.43 14.19 -31.09
CA ILE A 12 2.51 13.09 -30.74
C ILE A 12 3.22 12.02 -29.87
N ILE A 13 4.47 11.67 -30.22
CA ILE A 13 5.25 10.66 -29.48
C ILE A 13 5.60 11.17 -28.07
N LEU A 14 5.93 12.46 -27.93
CA LEU A 14 6.30 13.05 -26.64
C LEU A 14 5.10 13.23 -25.70
N THR A 15 3.89 13.44 -26.22
CA THR A 15 2.67 13.54 -25.39
C THR A 15 2.12 12.18 -24.92
N GLY A 16 2.54 11.07 -25.54
CA GLY A 16 2.07 9.73 -25.18
C GLY A 16 2.64 9.17 -23.87
N CYS A 17 3.68 9.79 -23.30
CA CYS A 17 4.33 9.33 -22.07
C CYS A 17 3.92 10.09 -20.79
N VAL A 18 2.99 11.05 -20.87
CA VAL A 18 2.76 12.00 -19.75
C VAL A 18 1.65 11.53 -18.78
N THR A 19 0.98 10.40 -19.03
CA THR A 19 -0.14 9.93 -18.20
C THR A 19 0.13 8.63 -17.44
N THR A 20 1.39 8.26 -17.21
CA THR A 20 1.69 7.32 -16.12
C THR A 20 1.57 8.08 -14.81
N GLU A 21 0.37 8.19 -14.26
CA GLU A 21 0.21 8.51 -12.85
C GLU A 21 1.06 7.50 -12.07
N CYS A 22 2.13 7.97 -11.43
CA CYS A 22 2.90 7.10 -10.55
C CYS A 22 1.93 6.54 -9.51
N PRO A 23 1.83 5.21 -9.36
CA PRO A 23 0.89 4.63 -8.41
C PRO A 23 1.21 5.20 -7.02
N THR A 24 0.26 5.95 -6.46
CA THR A 24 0.41 6.48 -5.12
C THR A 24 0.28 5.33 -4.15
N MET A 25 1.29 5.14 -3.30
CA MET A 25 1.26 4.09 -2.29
C MET A 25 0.07 4.34 -1.36
N PRO A 26 -0.77 3.32 -1.08
CA PRO A 26 -1.93 3.47 -0.22
C PRO A 26 -1.52 3.86 1.20
N ALA A 27 -2.47 4.47 1.92
CA ALA A 27 -2.24 4.92 3.29
C ALA A 27 -1.90 3.72 4.19
N LYS A 28 -0.80 3.85 4.93
CA LYS A 28 -0.35 2.80 5.87
C LYS A 28 -1.41 2.60 6.97
N PRO A 29 -1.74 1.35 7.33
CA PRO A 29 -2.73 1.08 8.35
C PRO A 29 -2.21 1.47 9.73
N THR A 30 -3.13 1.85 10.61
CA THR A 30 -2.80 2.24 11.99
C THR A 30 -2.57 1.00 12.82
N LYS A 31 -1.45 0.95 13.55
CA LYS A 31 -1.17 -0.17 14.48
C LYS A 31 -2.25 -0.21 15.57
N PRO A 32 -2.92 -1.36 15.80
CA PRO A 32 -3.94 -1.45 16.83
C PRO A 32 -3.31 -1.44 18.23
N THR A 33 -4.00 -0.81 19.18
CA THR A 33 -3.73 -1.02 20.61
C THR A 33 -4.35 -2.35 21.05
N LEU A 34 -3.58 -3.16 21.77
CA LEU A 34 -3.97 -4.49 22.22
C LEU A 34 -3.98 -4.49 23.76
N GLU A 35 -5.16 -4.32 24.34
CA GLU A 35 -5.35 -4.12 25.79
C GLU A 35 -5.24 -5.44 26.59
N SER A 36 -5.50 -6.57 25.94
CA SER A 36 -5.56 -7.88 26.60
C SER A 36 -4.23 -8.63 26.64
N ILE A 37 -3.13 -8.00 26.22
CA ILE A 37 -1.82 -8.63 26.19
C ILE A 37 -1.36 -9.02 27.60
N GLN A 38 -1.10 -10.31 27.79
CA GLN A 38 -0.46 -10.83 28.98
C GLN A 38 0.70 -11.73 28.57
N GLN A 39 1.83 -11.62 29.25
CA GLN A 39 2.99 -12.47 29.01
C GLN A 39 2.87 -13.74 29.86
N THR A 40 3.14 -14.90 29.27
CA THR A 40 3.24 -16.16 30.03
C THR A 40 4.60 -16.27 30.70
N SER A 41 4.69 -17.07 31.77
CA SER A 41 5.96 -17.36 32.46
C SER A 41 7.04 -17.90 31.51
N GLU A 42 6.62 -18.60 30.45
CA GLU A 42 7.52 -19.21 29.46
C GLU A 42 7.83 -18.32 28.26
N GLY A 43 7.51 -17.02 28.34
CA GLY A 43 7.81 -16.04 27.29
C GLY A 43 6.82 -16.02 26.12
N GLY A 44 5.70 -16.74 26.23
CA GLY A 44 4.57 -16.62 25.31
C GLY A 44 3.71 -15.39 25.59
N MET A 45 2.69 -15.18 24.74
CA MET A 45 1.71 -14.10 24.90
C MET A 45 0.30 -14.66 24.81
N ILE A 46 -0.57 -14.22 25.71
CA ILE A 46 -2.01 -14.46 25.67
C ILE A 46 -2.68 -13.19 25.14
N LEU A 47 -3.62 -13.39 24.21
CA LEU A 47 -4.45 -12.35 23.61
C LEU A 47 -5.91 -12.79 23.70
N SER A 48 -6.81 -11.83 23.96
CA SER A 48 -8.23 -12.06 23.74
C SER A 48 -8.50 -12.32 22.25
N LYS A 49 -9.62 -12.98 21.96
CA LYS A 49 -10.06 -13.23 20.58
C LYS A 49 -10.15 -11.95 19.76
N ASP A 50 -10.68 -10.88 20.36
CA ASP A 50 -10.91 -9.60 19.68
C ASP A 50 -9.59 -8.90 19.35
N ASP A 51 -8.63 -8.89 20.28
CA ASP A 51 -7.31 -8.31 20.04
C ASP A 51 -6.48 -9.15 19.06
N ALA A 52 -6.59 -10.48 19.12
CA ALA A 52 -6.00 -11.36 18.11
C ALA A 52 -6.57 -11.09 16.72
N GLN A 53 -7.88 -10.82 16.60
CA GLN A 53 -8.51 -10.45 15.33
C GLN A 53 -7.98 -9.10 14.81
N LYS A 54 -7.92 -8.07 15.67
CA LYS A 54 -7.38 -6.75 15.28
C LYS A 54 -5.94 -6.86 14.78
N LEU A 55 -5.10 -7.61 15.50
CA LEU A 55 -3.72 -7.85 15.11
C LEU A 55 -3.64 -8.60 13.78
N GLY A 56 -4.47 -9.63 13.59
CA GLY A 56 -4.53 -10.41 12.35
C GLY A 56 -4.92 -9.55 11.14
N ILE A 57 -5.94 -8.70 11.28
CA ILE A 57 -6.35 -7.75 10.22
C ILE A 57 -5.18 -6.81 9.89
N TYR A 58 -4.58 -6.20 10.90
CA TYR A 58 -3.45 -5.28 10.71
C TYR A 58 -2.28 -5.93 9.97
N ILE A 59 -1.91 -7.16 10.33
CA ILE A 59 -0.85 -7.91 9.63
C ILE A 59 -1.25 -8.15 8.17
N LEU A 60 -2.48 -8.59 7.90
CA LEU A 60 -2.93 -8.82 6.53
C LEU A 60 -2.91 -7.55 5.68
N GLU A 61 -3.27 -6.39 6.23
CA GLU A 61 -3.17 -5.11 5.52
C GLU A 61 -1.70 -4.78 5.17
N LEU A 62 -0.77 -5.01 6.09
CA LEU A 62 0.66 -4.80 5.83
C LEU A 62 1.23 -5.75 4.77
N GLU A 63 0.96 -7.05 4.88
CA GLU A 63 1.49 -8.08 3.97
C GLU A 63 1.01 -7.89 2.53
N ARG A 64 -0.18 -7.33 2.38
CA ARG A 64 -0.73 -7.04 1.06
C ARG A 64 -0.18 -5.69 0.52
N GLY A 65 0.30 -4.79 1.39
CA GLY A 65 1.00 -3.55 1.03
C GLY A 65 0.19 -2.25 1.24
N TYR A 66 -0.73 -2.21 2.21
CA TYR A 66 -2.07 -1.70 1.89
C TYR A 66 -2.93 -1.07 2.98
N ASN A 67 -4.08 -0.53 2.49
CA ASN A 67 -5.41 -1.19 2.57
C ASN A 67 -6.08 -1.39 1.16
N ILE A 68 -6.58 -2.59 0.78
CA ILE A 68 -7.14 -2.90 -0.58
C ILE A 68 -8.47 -2.16 -0.82
#